data_AF-U6RK34-F1
#
_entry.id   AF-U6RK34-F1
#
_cell.length_a   1.000
_cell.length_b   1.000
_cell.length_c   1.000
_cell.angle_alpha   90.00
_cell.angle_beta   90.00
_cell.angle_gamma   90.00
#
_symmetry.space_group_name_H-M   'P 1'
#
loop_
_entity.id
_entity.type
_entity.pdbx_description
1 polymer ?
#
loop_
_entity_poly.entity_id
_entity_poly.type
_entity_poly.pdbx_seq_one_letter_code
_entity_poly.pdbx_strand_id
1 'polypeptide(L)'
;MSKYFKLSIFLCFFLPTILFAQVKDTNNNTFASFICKFINERGLIKCRTVSEGNFLTLVNRADKPVNVMCTWYPFTESGAYKFSRKELIDRRRKKVDFVLIGYGQKPNNPMLYYLVPVSKVKRKMSENALRKYQVGIPVCDLSFAD
;
A
#
# COMPACT_ATOMS: atom_id res chain seq x y z
N MET A 1 24.59 -29.36 -29.86
CA MET A 1 24.21 -28.92 -28.49
C MET A 1 23.49 -27.58 -28.59
N SER A 2 22.17 -27.59 -28.44
CA SER A 2 21.25 -26.56 -28.92
C SER A 2 21.28 -25.28 -28.08
N LYS A 3 21.53 -24.11 -28.71
CA LYS A 3 21.47 -22.76 -28.10
C LYS A 3 20.11 -22.45 -27.45
N TYR A 4 19.06 -23.21 -27.77
CA TYR A 4 17.71 -23.06 -27.23
C TYR A 4 17.52 -23.67 -25.83
N PHE A 5 18.42 -24.57 -25.38
CA PHE A 5 18.28 -25.20 -24.07
C PHE A 5 18.66 -24.25 -22.90
N LYS A 6 19.50 -23.24 -23.16
CA LYS A 6 19.89 -22.22 -22.16
C LYS A 6 18.83 -21.15 -21.92
N LEU A 7 17.95 -20.87 -22.90
CA LEU A 7 16.93 -19.83 -22.78
C LEU A 7 15.69 -20.30 -21.98
N SER A 8 15.36 -21.59 -22.08
CA SER A 8 14.22 -22.22 -21.39
C SER A 8 14.38 -22.22 -19.87
N ILE A 9 15.58 -22.51 -19.37
CA ILE A 9 15.88 -22.54 -17.94
C ILE A 9 15.81 -21.13 -17.32
N PHE A 10 16.20 -20.10 -18.07
CA PHE A 10 16.14 -18.71 -17.59
C PHE A 10 14.70 -18.27 -17.37
N LEU A 11 13.77 -18.58 -18.28
CA LEU A 11 12.34 -18.23 -18.14
C LEU A 11 11.68 -18.85 -16.89
N CYS A 12 12.06 -20.08 -16.52
CA CYS A 12 11.51 -20.78 -15.34
C CYS A 12 11.85 -20.10 -14.00
N PHE A 13 12.96 -19.37 -13.92
CA PHE A 13 13.34 -18.65 -12.69
C PHE A 13 12.69 -17.26 -12.56
N PHE A 14 12.19 -16.65 -13.65
CA PHE A 14 11.50 -15.35 -13.60
C PHE A 14 9.99 -15.47 -13.35
N LEU A 15 9.36 -16.55 -13.79
CA LEU A 15 7.91 -16.81 -13.62
C LEU A 15 7.41 -16.67 -12.17
N PRO A 16 8.05 -17.25 -11.13
CA PRO A 16 7.53 -17.11 -9.77
C PRO A 16 7.60 -15.65 -9.29
N THR A 17 8.68 -14.92 -9.59
CA THR A 17 8.83 -13.53 -9.12
C THR A 17 7.83 -12.56 -9.75
N ILE A 18 7.48 -12.76 -11.03
CA ILE A 18 6.47 -11.97 -11.72
C ILE A 18 5.09 -12.27 -11.11
N LEU A 19 4.78 -13.54 -10.86
CA LEU A 19 3.50 -13.94 -10.26
C LEU A 19 3.32 -13.34 -8.86
N PHE A 20 4.36 -13.39 -8.01
CA PHE A 20 4.30 -12.78 -6.67
C PHE A 20 4.13 -11.26 -6.72
N ALA A 21 4.81 -10.57 -7.65
CA ALA A 21 4.66 -9.13 -7.83
C ALA A 21 3.25 -8.75 -8.32
N GLN A 22 2.68 -9.53 -9.25
CA GLN A 22 1.30 -9.34 -9.74
C GLN A 22 0.26 -9.57 -8.64
N VAL A 23 0.45 -10.60 -7.81
CA VAL A 23 -0.43 -10.87 -6.66
C VAL A 23 -0.38 -9.72 -5.66
N LYS A 24 0.82 -9.19 -5.36
CA LYS A 24 0.97 -8.04 -4.46
C LYS A 24 0.29 -6.78 -5.02
N ASP A 25 0.54 -6.44 -6.28
CA ASP A 25 -0.06 -5.26 -6.93
C ASP A 25 -1.60 -5.38 -6.95
N THR A 26 -2.13 -6.57 -7.23
CA THR A 26 -3.58 -6.85 -7.17
C THR A 26 -4.14 -6.64 -5.76
N ASN A 27 -3.47 -7.20 -4.74
CA ASN A 27 -3.91 -7.05 -3.34
C ASN A 27 -3.85 -5.59 -2.87
N ASN A 28 -2.81 -4.84 -3.26
CA ASN A 28 -2.70 -3.41 -2.98
C ASN A 28 -3.88 -2.64 -3.60
N ASN A 29 -4.25 -2.94 -4.84
CA ASN A 29 -5.39 -2.31 -5.52
C ASN A 29 -6.71 -2.66 -4.85
N THR A 30 -6.94 -3.93 -4.51
CA THR A 30 -8.14 -4.37 -3.77
C THR A 30 -8.26 -3.65 -2.43
N PHE A 31 -7.15 -3.51 -1.71
CA PHE A 31 -7.10 -2.78 -0.46
C PHE A 31 -7.42 -1.29 -0.65
N ALA A 32 -6.81 -0.63 -1.63
CA ALA A 32 -7.09 0.78 -1.94
C ALA A 32 -8.57 1.01 -2.28
N SER A 33 -9.16 0.15 -3.11
CA SER A 33 -10.57 0.20 -3.47
C SER A 33 -11.48 0.04 -2.25
N PHE A 34 -11.13 -0.89 -1.35
CA PHE A 34 -11.86 -1.07 -0.09
C PHE A 34 -11.81 0.20 0.78
N ILE A 35 -10.62 0.79 0.97
CA ILE A 35 -10.45 2.03 1.74
C ILE A 35 -11.25 3.17 1.12
N CYS A 36 -11.17 3.33 -0.20
CA CYS A 36 -11.92 4.37 -0.91
C CYS A 36 -13.44 4.22 -0.72
N LYS A 37 -13.95 3.00 -0.89
CA LYS A 37 -15.38 2.70 -0.68
C LYS A 37 -15.80 3.01 0.76
N PHE A 38 -15.00 2.55 1.73
CA PHE A 38 -15.28 2.78 3.15
C PHE A 38 -15.34 4.27 3.51
N ILE A 39 -14.37 5.07 3.04
CA ILE A 39 -14.34 6.52 3.29
C ILE A 39 -15.57 7.20 2.71
N ASN A 40 -15.93 6.85 1.46
CA ASN A 40 -17.07 7.43 0.76
C ASN A 40 -18.41 7.07 1.41
N GLU A 41 -18.63 5.80 1.76
CA GLU A 41 -19.88 5.33 2.38
C GLU A 41 -20.15 5.99 3.73
N ARG A 42 -19.11 6.36 4.47
CA ARG A 42 -19.26 7.03 5.77
C ARG A 42 -19.32 8.55 5.70
N GLY A 43 -19.16 9.15 4.51
CA GLY A 43 -19.22 10.60 4.33
C GLY A 43 -18.14 11.38 5.09
N LEU A 44 -17.05 10.71 5.49
CA LEU A 44 -16.07 11.26 6.44
C LEU A 44 -15.18 12.32 5.81
N ILE A 45 -14.89 12.17 4.52
CA ILE A 45 -14.03 13.03 3.70
C ILE A 45 -14.51 12.92 2.25
N LYS A 46 -14.47 14.01 1.47
CA LYS A 46 -14.56 13.92 0.00
C LYS A 46 -13.32 13.19 -0.54
N CYS A 47 -13.38 11.87 -0.68
CA CYS A 47 -12.36 11.11 -1.38
C CYS A 47 -12.62 11.26 -2.88
N ARG A 48 -11.80 12.06 -3.56
CA ARG A 48 -11.82 12.10 -5.03
C ARG A 48 -10.94 10.97 -5.51
N THR A 49 -11.57 9.86 -5.86
CA THR A 49 -10.90 8.68 -6.39
C THR A 49 -10.29 9.01 -7.75
N VAL A 50 -9.03 9.45 -7.77
CA VAL A 50 -8.20 9.49 -8.97
C VAL A 50 -7.42 8.17 -8.99
N SER A 51 -8.13 7.05 -9.16
CA SER A 51 -7.52 5.71 -9.03
C SER A 51 -6.62 5.42 -10.22
N GLU A 52 -5.32 5.46 -9.99
CA GLU A 52 -4.38 4.62 -10.73
C GLU A 52 -3.88 3.55 -9.76
N GLY A 53 -4.54 2.39 -9.75
CA GLY A 53 -4.14 1.25 -8.91
C GLY A 53 -4.31 1.51 -7.41
N ASN A 54 -3.20 1.52 -6.67
CA ASN A 54 -3.18 1.56 -5.21
C ASN A 54 -2.94 2.96 -4.62
N PHE A 55 -3.08 4.02 -5.41
CA PHE A 55 -2.94 5.41 -4.98
C PHE A 55 -4.32 6.07 -4.84
N LEU A 56 -4.52 6.78 -3.73
CA LEU A 56 -5.72 7.53 -3.42
C LEU A 56 -5.37 9.00 -3.22
N THR A 57 -6.23 9.91 -3.68
CA THR A 57 -6.16 11.33 -3.33
C THR A 57 -7.34 11.67 -2.44
N LEU A 58 -7.04 11.97 -1.18
CA LEU A 58 -8.02 12.41 -0.19
C LEU A 58 -8.01 13.94 -0.12
N VAL A 59 -9.06 14.54 0.45
CA VAL A 59 -9.10 15.97 0.72
C VAL A 59 -9.14 16.15 2.24
N ASN A 60 -8.19 16.89 2.83
CA ASN A 60 -8.24 17.14 4.26
C ASN A 60 -9.29 18.22 4.62
N ARG A 61 -9.45 18.52 5.90
CA ARG A 61 -10.42 19.53 6.37
C ARG A 61 -10.14 20.95 5.86
N ALA A 62 -8.91 21.24 5.46
CA ALA A 62 -8.50 22.52 4.88
C ALA A 62 -8.67 22.54 3.34
N ASP A 63 -9.45 21.61 2.79
CA ASP A 63 -9.67 21.41 1.35
C ASP A 63 -8.38 21.17 0.53
N LYS A 64 -7.30 20.74 1.19
CA LYS A 64 -6.03 20.41 0.53
C LYS A 64 -5.99 18.93 0.12
N PRO A 65 -5.50 18.62 -1.09
CA PRO A 65 -5.31 17.24 -1.51
C PRO A 65 -4.19 16.58 -0.69
N VAL A 66 -4.42 15.33 -0.30
CA VAL A 66 -3.47 14.45 0.40
C VAL A 66 -3.36 13.16 -0.39
N ASN A 67 -2.17 12.87 -0.90
CA ASN A 67 -1.90 11.68 -1.70
C ASN A 67 -1.47 10.52 -0.79
N VAL A 68 -2.23 9.44 -0.83
CA VAL A 68 -2.04 8.26 -0.01
C VAL A 68 -1.74 7.06 -0.90
N MET A 69 -0.60 6.42 -0.67
CA MET A 69 -0.31 5.11 -1.26
C MET A 69 -0.80 4.01 -0.32
N CYS A 70 -1.71 3.17 -0.79
CA CYS A 70 -2.23 2.04 -0.05
C CYS A 70 -1.38 0.80 -0.33
N THR A 71 -0.95 0.11 0.71
CA THR A 71 -0.22 -1.15 0.57
C THR A 71 -0.77 -2.16 1.55
N TRP A 72 -1.01 -3.38 1.05
CA TRP A 72 -1.44 -4.49 1.86
C TRP A 72 -0.29 -5.44 2.13
N TYR A 73 -0.27 -5.96 3.35
CA TYR A 73 0.72 -6.90 3.81
C TYR A 73 0.04 -8.08 4.53
N PRO A 74 0.29 -9.33 4.08
CA PRO A 74 -0.27 -10.50 4.73
C PRO A 74 0.33 -10.71 6.11
N PHE A 75 -0.48 -11.14 7.08
CA PHE A 75 -0.05 -11.48 8.45
C PHE A 75 1.08 -12.54 8.48
N THR A 76 1.14 -13.41 7.47
CA THR A 76 2.09 -14.52 7.39
C THR A 76 3.50 -14.12 6.96
N GLU A 77 3.71 -12.89 6.46
CA GLU A 77 5.06 -12.43 6.11
C GLU A 77 5.78 -11.85 7.35
N SER A 78 6.91 -12.45 7.72
CA SER A 78 7.57 -12.22 9.01
C SER A 78 8.26 -10.86 9.15
N GLY A 79 7.98 -10.18 10.27
CA GLY A 79 8.92 -9.33 11.03
C GLY A 79 9.17 -7.92 10.51
N ALA A 80 9.08 -7.66 9.21
CA ALA A 80 9.24 -6.32 8.66
C ALA A 80 8.66 -6.14 7.27
N TYR A 81 7.85 -5.09 7.13
CA TYR A 81 7.40 -4.59 5.86
C TYR A 81 8.57 -4.10 5.01
N LYS A 82 8.62 -4.48 3.72
CA LYS A 82 9.66 -4.08 2.78
C LYS A 82 9.06 -3.48 1.50
N PHE A 83 9.38 -2.20 1.25
CA PHE A 83 9.06 -1.55 -0.02
C PHE A 83 9.95 -2.10 -1.13
N SER A 84 9.32 -2.45 -2.25
CA SER A 84 10.00 -2.70 -3.51
C SER A 84 10.64 -1.43 -4.06
N ARG A 85 11.62 -1.58 -4.96
CA ARG A 85 12.23 -0.44 -5.62
C ARG A 85 11.22 0.36 -6.45
N LYS A 86 10.26 -0.33 -7.07
CA LYS A 86 9.15 0.27 -7.84
C LYS A 86 8.29 1.15 -6.93
N GLU A 87 7.81 0.61 -5.80
CA GLU A 87 7.01 1.38 -4.83
C GLU A 87 7.73 2.64 -4.33
N LEU A 88 9.05 2.56 -4.07
CA LEU A 88 9.84 3.73 -3.65
C LEU A 88 9.96 4.81 -4.74
N ILE A 89 10.05 4.39 -6.01
CA ILE A 89 10.10 5.29 -7.17
C ILE A 89 8.73 5.92 -7.41
N ASP A 90 7.67 5.11 -7.43
CA ASP A 90 6.31 5.57 -7.70
C ASP A 90 5.83 6.53 -6.62
N ARG A 91 6.14 6.25 -5.35
CA ARG A 91 5.92 7.16 -4.22
C ARG A 91 6.50 8.55 -4.46
N ARG A 92 7.70 8.65 -5.03
CA ARG A 92 8.35 9.93 -5.36
C ARG A 92 7.68 10.59 -6.56
N ARG A 93 7.40 9.84 -7.62
CA ARG A 93 6.77 10.35 -8.86
C ARG A 93 5.36 10.89 -8.61
N LYS A 94 4.58 10.19 -7.80
CA LYS A 94 3.18 10.52 -7.47
C LYS A 94 3.06 11.50 -6.29
N LYS A 95 4.17 12.05 -5.78
CA LYS A 95 4.19 13.01 -4.65
C LYS A 95 3.33 12.54 -3.48
N VAL A 96 3.56 11.31 -3.04
CA VAL A 96 2.82 10.69 -1.93
C VAL A 96 3.16 11.37 -0.62
N ASP A 97 2.14 11.76 0.14
CA ASP A 97 2.27 12.38 1.46
C ASP A 97 2.28 11.33 2.57
N PHE A 98 1.44 10.30 2.44
CA PHE A 98 1.31 9.22 3.41
C PHE A 98 1.26 7.84 2.76
N VAL A 99 1.75 6.83 3.48
CA VAL A 99 1.56 5.43 3.12
C VAL A 99 0.60 4.81 4.13
N LEU A 100 -0.53 4.32 3.65
CA LEU A 100 -1.47 3.53 4.44
C LEU A 100 -1.13 2.05 4.27
N ILE A 101 -0.71 1.42 5.35
CA ILE A 101 -0.34 0.00 5.38
C ILE A 101 -1.47 -0.76 6.07
N GLY A 102 -2.13 -1.66 5.35
CA GLY A 102 -3.03 -2.66 5.92
C GLY A 102 -2.25 -3.95 6.22
N TYR A 103 -2.25 -4.40 7.47
CA TYR A 103 -1.58 -5.62 7.91
C TYR A 103 -2.63 -6.63 8.40
N GLY A 104 -2.74 -7.80 7.76
CA GLY A 104 -3.73 -8.80 8.18
C GLY A 104 -3.94 -9.96 7.24
N GLN A 105 -5.01 -10.73 7.47
CA GLN A 105 -5.26 -11.97 6.74
C GLN A 105 -5.74 -11.75 5.30
N LYS A 106 -6.58 -10.73 5.06
CA LYS A 106 -7.15 -10.43 3.73
C LYS A 106 -7.02 -8.95 3.38
N PRO A 107 -6.86 -8.58 2.09
CA PRO A 107 -6.75 -7.18 1.67
C PRO A 107 -7.91 -6.29 2.08
N ASN A 108 -9.14 -6.81 2.04
CA ASN A 108 -10.36 -6.07 2.39
C ASN A 108 -10.70 -6.08 3.89
N ASN A 109 -9.98 -6.86 4.69
CA ASN A 109 -10.20 -6.95 6.13
C ASN A 109 -8.85 -7.13 6.85
N PRO A 110 -8.00 -6.11 6.85
CA PRO A 110 -6.74 -6.16 7.59
C PRO A 110 -7.01 -6.04 9.09
N MET A 111 -6.15 -6.67 9.88
CA MET A 111 -6.24 -6.67 11.35
C MET A 111 -5.78 -5.35 11.94
N LEU A 112 -4.77 -4.73 11.31
CA LEU A 112 -4.14 -3.49 11.76
C LEU A 112 -3.95 -2.55 10.58
N TYR A 113 -4.02 -1.26 10.87
CA TYR A 113 -3.78 -0.19 9.92
C TYR A 113 -2.69 0.73 10.47
N TYR A 114 -1.74 1.11 9.60
CA TYR A 114 -0.68 2.06 9.93
C TYR A 114 -0.65 3.18 8.91
N LEU A 115 -0.76 4.43 9.36
CA LEU A 115 -0.65 5.59 8.49
C LEU A 115 0.69 6.28 8.72
N VAL A 116 1.62 6.08 7.79
CA VAL A 116 3.01 6.54 7.94
C VAL A 116 3.27 7.76 7.06
N PRO A 117 3.73 8.90 7.62
CA PRO A 117 4.19 10.02 6.81
C PRO A 117 5.34 9.59 5.90
N VAL A 118 5.33 10.00 4.63
CA VAL A 118 6.31 9.58 3.62
C VAL A 118 7.76 9.84 4.06
N SER A 119 7.97 10.92 4.82
CA SER A 119 9.28 11.35 5.36
C SER A 119 9.85 10.37 6.38
N LYS A 120 9.01 9.55 7.00
CA LYS A 120 9.40 8.54 8.00
C LYS A 120 9.46 7.12 7.42
N VAL A 121 9.01 6.93 6.17
CA VAL A 121 9.01 5.64 5.50
C VAL A 121 10.42 5.23 5.06
N LYS A 122 10.94 4.17 5.68
CA LYS A 122 12.19 3.50 5.29
C LYS A 122 11.91 2.31 4.38
N ARG A 123 12.92 1.87 3.62
CA ARG A 123 12.82 0.70 2.72
C ARG A 123 12.36 -0.57 3.42
N LYS A 124 12.78 -0.77 4.68
CA LYS A 124 12.38 -1.87 5.54
C LYS A 124 11.95 -1.28 6.89
N MET A 125 10.77 -1.66 7.37
CA MET A 125 10.17 -1.19 8.62
C MET A 125 9.66 -2.39 9.41
N SER A 126 10.10 -2.56 10.66
CA SER A 126 9.54 -3.60 11.53
C SER A 126 8.13 -3.23 11.99
N GLU A 127 7.34 -4.23 12.36
CA GLU A 127 6.02 -3.99 12.98
C GLU A 127 6.14 -3.09 14.21
N ASN A 128 7.13 -3.33 15.09
CA ASN A 128 7.39 -2.47 16.25
C ASN A 128 7.64 -1.01 15.86
N ALA A 129 8.32 -0.74 14.75
CA ALA A 129 8.51 0.62 14.24
C ALA A 129 7.23 1.22 13.65
N LEU A 130 6.30 0.37 13.19
CA LEU A 130 4.98 0.76 12.68
C LEU A 130 3.96 1.02 13.78
N ARG A 131 4.04 0.35 14.93
CA ARG A 131 3.08 0.46 16.06
C ARG A 131 2.75 1.88 16.47
N LYS A 132 3.72 2.80 16.45
CA LYS A 132 3.49 4.22 16.79
C LYS A 132 2.68 5.00 15.74
N TYR A 133 2.52 4.44 14.54
CA TYR A 133 1.69 4.96 13.46
C TYR A 133 0.38 4.17 13.35
N GLN A 134 0.10 3.29 14.30
CA GLN A 134 -1.14 2.52 14.32
C GLN A 134 -2.30 3.48 14.43
N VAL A 135 -3.26 3.32 13.53
CA VAL A 135 -4.49 4.10 13.54
C VAL A 135 -5.62 3.18 13.96
N GLY A 136 -6.39 3.61 14.97
CA GLY A 136 -7.58 2.93 15.46
C GLY A 136 -8.73 3.12 14.48
N ILE A 137 -8.59 2.60 13.27
CA ILE A 137 -9.62 2.71 12.23
C ILE A 137 -10.79 1.78 12.62
N PRO A 138 -11.97 2.37 12.89
CA PRO A 138 -13.08 2.29 11.94
C PRO A 138 -13.33 3.68 11.29
N VAL A 139 -12.35 4.14 10.48
CA VAL A 139 -12.23 5.35 9.61
C VAL A 139 -12.67 6.72 10.16
N CYS A 140 -13.29 6.88 11.33
CA CYS A 140 -13.77 8.21 11.75
C CYS A 140 -12.71 9.19 12.26
N ASP A 141 -11.48 8.77 12.57
CA ASP A 141 -10.48 9.62 13.23
C ASP A 141 -9.23 9.93 12.38
N LEU A 142 -9.34 9.94 11.04
CA LEU A 142 -8.31 10.59 10.22
C LEU A 142 -8.41 12.12 10.32
N SER A 143 -8.28 12.65 11.55
CA SER A 143 -7.91 14.03 11.79
C SER A 143 -6.43 14.16 11.47
N PHE A 144 -6.10 14.48 10.22
CA PHE A 144 -4.80 15.03 9.89
C PHE A 144 -4.72 16.40 10.58
N ALA A 145 -4.18 16.43 11.80
CA ALA A 145 -3.85 17.69 12.47
C ALA A 145 -2.80 18.43 11.62
N ASP A 146 -2.90 19.76 11.62
CA ASP A 146 -2.12 20.70 10.81
C ASP A 146 -0.60 20.52 10.92
#